data_AF-A0A1H2M3D9-F1
#
_entry.id   AF-A0A1H2M3D9-F1
#
_cell.length_a   1.000
_cell.length_b   1.000
_cell.length_c   1.000
_cell.angle_alpha   90.00
_cell.angle_beta   90.00
_cell.angle_gamma   90.00
#
_symmetry.space_group_name_H-M   'P 1'
#
loop_
_entity.id
_entity.type
_entity.pdbx_description
1 polymer ?
#
loop_
_entity_poly.entity_id
_entity_poly.type
_entity_poly.pdbx_seq_one_letter_code
_entity_poly.pdbx_strand_id
1 'polypeptide(L)'
;MGAAPRPRVGAVPALDEQKRDDVQVEVEGEGTRPGDPDGFQRLWTPHRMVYIGGQDKPRTADAADCPFCTIPQRGDDREALIVHRDELAYVVLNLYPYSPGHLLVCPYRHVADYTDLTTEETHAVARLTQQCMRVVRAASAPDGFNLGLNQGAIAGAGIAAHLHQHVVPRWSGDANFLPVVGQTKALPQLLDQTWQVVTDAWARVAGDA
;
A
#
# COMPACT_ATOMS: atom_id res chain seq x y z
N MET A 1 0.42 34.74 47.19
CA MET A 1 -0.11 34.44 45.84
C MET A 1 -0.62 33.01 45.87
N GLY A 2 -1.93 32.82 46.07
CA GLY A 2 -2.56 31.52 46.30
C GLY A 2 -3.02 30.87 45.00
N ALA A 3 -2.71 29.58 44.84
CA ALA A 3 -3.13 28.77 43.70
C ALA A 3 -4.65 28.50 43.74
N ALA A 4 -5.33 28.66 42.60
CA ALA A 4 -6.74 28.33 42.46
C ALA A 4 -6.97 26.81 42.54
N PRO A 5 -8.08 26.34 43.14
CA PRO A 5 -8.38 24.91 43.27
C PRO A 5 -8.86 24.31 41.92
N ARG A 6 -8.42 23.09 41.63
CA ARG A 6 -8.87 22.32 40.45
C ARG A 6 -10.35 21.90 40.60
N PRO A 7 -11.12 21.84 39.51
CA PRO A 7 -12.51 21.38 39.58
C PRO A 7 -12.57 19.88 39.90
N ARG A 8 -13.50 19.48 40.76
CA ARG A 8 -13.79 18.07 41.07
C ARG A 8 -14.60 17.48 39.91
N VAL A 9 -14.13 16.37 39.35
CA VAL A 9 -14.90 15.55 38.40
C VAL A 9 -15.99 14.84 39.19
N GLY A 10 -17.26 15.08 38.85
CA GLY A 10 -18.41 14.39 39.44
C GLY A 10 -18.45 12.92 39.03
N ALA A 11 -18.91 12.05 39.92
CA ALA A 11 -19.13 10.63 39.62
C ALA A 11 -20.19 10.48 38.52
N VAL A 12 -19.96 9.54 37.60
CA VAL A 12 -20.90 9.16 36.53
C VAL A 12 -22.08 8.40 37.17
N PRO A 13 -23.34 8.71 36.85
CA PRO A 13 -24.47 7.98 37.41
C PRO A 13 -24.50 6.55 36.86
N ALA A 14 -24.85 5.58 37.71
CA ALA A 14 -25.13 4.22 37.27
C ALA A 14 -26.37 4.19 36.38
N LEU A 15 -26.31 3.45 35.27
CA LEU A 15 -27.43 3.26 34.36
C LEU A 15 -28.44 2.29 34.98
N ASP A 16 -29.71 2.67 34.94
CA ASP A 16 -30.87 1.94 35.46
C ASP A 16 -31.05 0.61 34.72
N GLU A 17 -30.97 -0.52 35.44
CA GLU A 17 -30.99 -1.88 34.88
C GLU A 17 -32.38 -2.37 34.46
N GLN A 18 -33.43 -1.57 34.63
CA GLN A 18 -34.82 -2.01 34.58
C GLN A 18 -35.59 -1.57 33.33
N LYS A 19 -35.02 -1.82 32.15
CA LYS A 19 -35.75 -1.78 30.87
C LYS A 19 -35.29 -2.89 29.92
N ARG A 20 -35.36 -4.11 30.41
CA ARG A 20 -35.32 -5.33 29.60
C ARG A 20 -36.70 -5.96 29.72
N ASP A 21 -37.31 -6.21 28.57
CA ASP A 21 -38.51 -7.01 28.31
C ASP A 21 -39.52 -6.23 27.45
N ASP A 22 -39.94 -6.90 26.37
CA ASP A 22 -40.88 -6.51 25.31
C ASP A 22 -40.34 -5.82 24.05
N VAL A 23 -39.22 -6.33 23.50
CA VAL A 23 -39.05 -6.34 22.04
C VAL A 23 -38.87 -7.78 21.58
N GLN A 24 -39.91 -8.35 20.97
CA GLN A 24 -39.80 -9.62 20.26
C GLN A 24 -39.06 -9.34 18.93
N VAL A 25 -37.77 -9.66 18.90
CA VAL A 25 -36.97 -9.65 17.68
C VAL A 25 -37.03 -11.06 17.09
N GLU A 26 -37.63 -11.21 15.91
CA GLU A 26 -37.35 -12.39 15.10
C GLU A 26 -35.88 -12.33 14.69
N VAL A 27 -35.05 -13.14 15.34
CA VAL A 27 -33.67 -13.34 14.95
C VAL A 27 -33.69 -14.34 13.79
N GLU A 28 -33.72 -13.83 12.57
CA GLU A 28 -33.27 -14.62 11.43
C GLU A 28 -31.79 -14.95 11.64
N GLY A 29 -31.43 -16.23 11.56
CA GLY A 29 -30.09 -16.71 11.88
C GLY A 29 -29.03 -16.10 10.96
N GLU A 30 -28.10 -15.34 11.53
CA GLU A 30 -26.93 -14.86 10.81
C GLU A 30 -25.98 -16.02 10.52
N GLY A 31 -25.84 -16.32 9.24
CA GLY A 31 -24.84 -17.23 8.72
C GLY A 31 -25.46 -18.43 8.03
N THR A 32 -25.45 -18.42 6.70
CA THR A 32 -25.00 -19.57 5.86
C THR A 32 -25.08 -19.25 4.37
N ARG A 33 -24.55 -18.11 3.91
CA ARG A 33 -24.23 -17.94 2.48
C ARG A 33 -22.89 -17.22 2.27
N PRO A 34 -21.95 -17.82 1.51
CA PRO A 34 -20.83 -17.08 0.95
C PRO A 34 -21.36 -15.97 0.03
N GLY A 35 -21.07 -14.70 0.35
CA GLY A 35 -21.44 -13.55 -0.49
C GLY A 35 -22.35 -12.50 0.15
N ASP A 36 -22.76 -12.64 1.42
CA ASP A 36 -23.49 -11.57 2.09
C ASP A 36 -22.59 -10.33 2.31
N PRO A 37 -23.03 -9.12 1.91
CA PRO A 37 -22.23 -7.92 1.96
C PRO A 37 -22.17 -7.36 3.39
N ASP A 38 -21.19 -7.80 4.16
CA ASP A 38 -20.78 -7.25 5.46
C ASP A 38 -20.19 -5.83 5.40
N GLY A 39 -20.49 -5.04 4.37
CA GLY A 39 -19.97 -3.68 4.18
C GLY A 39 -18.49 -3.59 3.81
N PHE A 40 -17.75 -4.71 3.76
CA PHE A 40 -16.34 -4.70 3.38
C PHE A 40 -16.16 -4.96 1.87
N GLN A 41 -15.60 -3.97 1.17
CA GLN A 41 -15.01 -4.19 -0.16
C GLN A 41 -13.75 -5.05 -0.01
N ARG A 42 -13.89 -6.36 -0.26
CA ARG A 42 -12.77 -7.30 -0.16
C ARG A 42 -11.91 -7.20 -1.42
N LEU A 43 -10.66 -6.78 -1.25
CA LEU A 43 -9.64 -6.87 -2.30
C LEU A 43 -9.01 -8.27 -2.26
N TRP A 44 -9.52 -9.18 -3.09
CA TRP A 44 -8.94 -10.51 -3.24
C TRP A 44 -7.63 -10.41 -4.03
N THR A 45 -6.53 -10.83 -3.41
CA THR A 45 -5.19 -10.85 -4.00
C THR A 45 -4.67 -12.29 -4.02
N PRO A 46 -5.01 -13.10 -5.04
CA PRO A 46 -4.70 -14.54 -5.08
C PRO A 46 -3.20 -14.83 -4.97
N HIS A 47 -2.37 -13.95 -5.53
CA HIS A 47 -0.90 -14.03 -5.43
C HIS A 47 -0.36 -13.90 -4.00
N ARG A 48 -1.17 -13.41 -3.05
CA ARG A 48 -0.80 -13.37 -1.63
C ARG A 48 -0.57 -14.77 -1.04
N MET A 49 -1.12 -15.83 -1.65
CA MET A 49 -0.81 -17.20 -1.25
C MET A 49 0.66 -17.57 -1.44
N VAL A 50 1.35 -17.01 -2.45
CA VAL A 50 2.80 -17.20 -2.65
C VAL A 50 3.61 -16.60 -1.49
N TYR A 51 3.12 -15.50 -0.90
CA TYR A 51 3.72 -14.88 0.29
C TYR A 51 3.51 -15.70 1.58
N ILE A 52 2.50 -16.55 1.67
CA ILE A 52 2.28 -17.43 2.83
C ILE A 52 3.27 -18.60 2.80
N GLY A 53 3.71 -19.03 1.61
CA GLY A 53 4.70 -20.11 1.42
C GLY A 53 6.17 -19.75 1.69
N GLY A 54 6.48 -18.47 1.94
CA GLY A 54 7.79 -18.02 2.47
C GLY A 54 9.00 -18.09 1.53
N GLN A 55 8.86 -18.58 0.28
CA GLN A 55 10.00 -18.82 -0.63
C GLN A 55 10.75 -17.53 -1.03
N ASP A 56 10.05 -16.39 -1.14
CA ASP A 56 10.63 -15.10 -1.56
C ASP A 56 10.65 -14.03 -0.44
N LYS A 57 10.42 -14.44 0.81
CA LYS A 57 10.51 -13.52 1.95
C LYS A 57 11.95 -13.45 2.47
N PRO A 58 12.41 -12.27 2.92
CA PRO A 58 13.65 -12.15 3.67
C PRO A 58 13.65 -13.16 4.82
N ARG A 59 14.74 -13.91 4.95
CA ARG A 59 14.93 -14.86 6.06
C ARG A 59 15.19 -14.13 7.38
N THR A 60 15.78 -12.95 7.29
CA THR A 60 16.07 -12.06 8.40
C THR A 60 15.50 -10.67 8.13
N ALA A 61 15.48 -9.81 9.15
CA ALA A 61 15.14 -8.40 9.00
C ALA A 61 16.35 -7.55 8.59
N ASP A 62 17.50 -8.17 8.29
CA ASP A 62 18.74 -7.45 8.03
C ASP A 62 18.77 -6.86 6.62
N ALA A 63 19.49 -5.74 6.47
CA ALA A 63 19.62 -5.05 5.18
C ALA A 63 20.22 -5.95 4.09
N ALA A 64 21.08 -6.91 4.43
CA ALA A 64 21.69 -7.83 3.46
C ALA A 64 20.66 -8.78 2.82
N ASP A 65 19.62 -9.17 3.55
CA ASP A 65 18.54 -10.04 3.06
C ASP A 65 17.33 -9.24 2.56
N CYS A 66 17.39 -7.91 2.63
CA CYS A 66 16.28 -7.04 2.21
C CYS A 66 16.29 -6.82 0.68
N PRO A 67 15.21 -7.17 -0.05
CA PRO A 67 15.14 -6.94 -1.49
C PRO A 67 15.28 -5.45 -1.83
N PHE A 68 14.72 -4.55 -1.03
CA PHE A 68 14.78 -3.12 -1.29
C PHE A 68 16.16 -2.49 -1.03
N CYS A 69 17.03 -3.14 -0.25
CA CYS A 69 18.43 -2.75 -0.13
C CYS A 69 19.29 -3.31 -1.27
N THR A 70 18.96 -4.52 -1.76
CA THR A 70 19.77 -5.21 -2.78
C THR A 70 19.43 -4.79 -4.21
N ILE A 71 18.16 -4.48 -4.51
CA ILE A 71 17.68 -4.02 -5.83
C ILE A 71 18.55 -2.89 -6.40
N PRO A 72 18.80 -1.78 -5.65
CA PRO A 72 19.62 -0.68 -6.17
C PRO A 72 21.06 -1.05 -6.53
N GLN A 73 21.58 -2.17 -6.04
CA GLN A 73 22.96 -2.62 -6.21
C GLN A 73 23.16 -3.51 -7.44
N ARG A 74 22.08 -3.95 -8.11
CA ARG A 74 22.14 -4.92 -9.22
C ARG A 74 22.74 -4.37 -10.53
N GLY A 75 22.95 -3.06 -10.63
CA GLY A 75 23.63 -2.41 -11.76
C GLY A 75 22.79 -2.24 -13.03
N ASP A 76 21.81 -3.12 -13.29
CA ASP A 76 20.83 -2.99 -14.37
C ASP A 76 19.45 -2.59 -13.82
N ASP A 77 19.04 -1.36 -14.10
CA ASP A 77 17.76 -0.81 -13.64
C ASP A 77 16.56 -1.49 -14.31
N ARG A 78 16.70 -1.97 -15.55
CA ARG A 78 15.62 -2.67 -16.25
C ARG A 78 15.39 -4.05 -15.65
N GLU A 79 16.47 -4.81 -15.41
CA GLU A 79 16.37 -6.11 -14.74
C GLU A 79 15.84 -5.95 -13.30
N ALA A 80 16.27 -4.90 -12.61
CA ALA A 80 15.83 -4.59 -11.25
C ALA A 80 14.46 -3.90 -11.17
N LEU A 81 13.84 -3.61 -12.31
CA LEU A 81 12.57 -2.89 -12.46
C LEU A 81 12.55 -1.48 -11.84
N ILE A 82 13.72 -0.86 -11.66
CA ILE A 82 13.87 0.51 -11.17
C ILE A 82 13.54 1.46 -12.32
N VAL A 83 12.56 2.34 -12.12
CA VAL A 83 12.13 3.31 -13.14
C VAL A 83 12.76 4.68 -12.93
N HIS A 84 13.20 4.98 -11.70
CA HIS A 84 13.88 6.23 -11.39
C HIS A 84 14.72 6.14 -10.12
N ARG A 85 15.84 6.87 -10.11
CA ARG A 85 16.74 7.03 -8.97
C ARG A 85 16.83 8.50 -8.59
N ASP A 86 16.69 8.78 -7.31
CA ASP A 86 16.88 10.09 -6.70
C ASP A 86 18.12 10.04 -5.78
N GLU A 87 18.33 11.05 -4.95
CA GLU A 87 19.44 11.08 -4.00
C GLU A 87 19.17 10.22 -2.75
N LEU A 88 17.95 10.30 -2.20
CA LEU A 88 17.59 9.67 -0.92
C LEU A 88 16.65 8.47 -1.07
N ALA A 89 15.99 8.35 -2.21
CA ALA A 89 15.00 7.33 -2.48
C ALA A 89 15.02 6.93 -3.96
N TYR A 90 14.30 5.87 -4.30
CA TYR A 90 14.15 5.42 -5.66
C TYR A 90 12.75 4.90 -5.90
N VAL A 91 12.42 4.71 -7.18
CA VAL A 91 11.12 4.22 -7.61
C VAL A 91 11.31 2.94 -8.40
N VAL A 92 10.55 1.92 -8.03
CA VAL A 92 10.61 0.57 -8.61
C VAL A 92 9.20 0.07 -8.89
N LEU A 93 9.02 -0.73 -9.94
CA LEU A 93 7.75 -1.43 -10.13
C LEU A 93 7.57 -2.51 -9.07
N ASN A 94 6.33 -2.68 -8.63
CA ASN A 94 6.00 -3.83 -7.81
C ASN A 94 5.99 -5.10 -8.70
N LEU A 95 6.78 -6.11 -8.32
CA LEU A 95 6.84 -7.41 -8.99
C LEU A 95 5.48 -8.13 -9.00
N TYR A 96 4.64 -7.86 -7.98
CA TYR A 96 3.30 -8.41 -7.84
C TYR A 96 2.26 -7.29 -7.84
N PRO A 97 2.03 -6.63 -8.99
CA PRO A 97 1.30 -5.39 -9.05
C PRO A 97 -0.20 -5.61 -8.84
N TYR A 98 -0.83 -4.69 -8.11
CA TYR A 98 -2.30 -4.63 -8.05
C TYR A 98 -2.92 -4.18 -9.37
N SER A 99 -2.23 -3.34 -10.13
CA SER A 99 -2.62 -2.88 -11.46
C SER A 99 -1.37 -2.52 -12.26
N PRO A 100 -1.41 -2.55 -13.61
CA PRO A 100 -0.29 -2.11 -14.43
C PRO A 100 0.15 -0.69 -14.04
N GLY A 101 1.45 -0.49 -13.84
CA GLY A 101 1.99 0.78 -13.35
C GLY A 101 1.96 0.95 -11.82
N HIS A 102 1.71 -0.12 -11.04
CA HIS A 102 1.90 -0.10 -9.59
C HIS A 102 3.39 0.09 -9.26
N LEU A 103 3.69 1.24 -8.67
CA LEU A 103 5.04 1.64 -8.27
C LEU A 103 5.20 1.60 -6.74
N LEU A 104 6.44 1.41 -6.31
CA LEU A 104 6.89 1.56 -4.93
C LEU A 104 7.91 2.68 -4.87
N VAL A 105 7.76 3.60 -3.92
CA VAL A 105 8.78 4.60 -3.57
C VAL A 105 9.47 4.14 -2.30
N CYS A 106 10.79 3.91 -2.38
CA CYS A 106 11.58 3.30 -1.32
C CYS A 106 12.76 4.21 -0.95
N PRO A 107 12.98 4.56 0.33
CA PRO A 107 14.23 5.18 0.76
C PRO A 107 15.40 4.21 0.54
N TYR A 108 16.60 4.72 0.27
CA TYR A 108 17.80 3.88 0.19
C TYR A 108 18.19 3.31 1.54
N ARG A 109 18.05 4.11 2.60
CA ARG A 109 18.33 3.68 3.96
C ARG A 109 17.36 2.58 4.37
N HIS A 110 17.89 1.54 5.01
CA HIS A 110 17.09 0.47 5.59
C HIS A 110 16.38 0.99 6.84
N VAL A 111 15.10 1.32 6.69
CA VAL A 111 14.26 1.91 7.74
C VAL A 111 12.86 1.35 7.63
N ALA A 112 12.32 0.84 8.74
CA ALA A 112 11.02 0.17 8.76
C ALA A 112 9.88 1.17 8.99
N ASP A 113 9.97 1.95 10.05
CA ASP A 113 8.89 2.82 10.50
C ASP A 113 8.91 4.18 9.80
N TYR A 114 7.73 4.70 9.48
CA TYR A 114 7.58 6.02 8.88
C TYR A 114 8.08 7.13 9.80
N THR A 115 7.94 6.98 11.13
CA THR A 115 8.38 8.00 12.09
C THR A 115 9.91 8.10 12.19
N ASP A 116 10.62 7.10 11.69
CA ASP A 116 12.07 7.03 11.76
C ASP A 116 12.75 7.63 10.51
N LEU A 117 11.98 8.11 9.54
CA LEU A 117 12.51 8.87 8.40
C LEU A 117 13.07 10.21 8.85
N THR A 118 14.16 10.64 8.22
CA THR A 118 14.58 12.04 8.36
C THR A 118 13.59 12.96 7.65
N THR A 119 13.70 14.27 7.90
CA THR A 119 12.85 15.26 7.22
C THR A 119 13.11 15.24 5.72
N GLU A 120 14.38 15.13 5.32
CA GLU A 120 14.83 15.08 3.93
C GLU A 120 14.32 13.82 3.21
N GLU A 121 14.41 12.66 3.85
CA GLU A 121 13.89 11.40 3.30
C GLU A 121 12.36 11.47 3.15
N THR A 122 11.65 12.03 4.13
CA THR A 122 10.20 12.23 4.07
C THR A 122 9.82 13.11 2.88
N HIS A 123 10.54 14.23 2.68
CA HIS A 123 10.34 15.09 1.52
C HIS A 123 10.65 14.39 0.20
N ALA A 124 11.71 13.61 0.13
CA ALA A 124 12.07 12.85 -1.08
C ALA A 124 10.98 11.83 -1.44
N VAL A 125 10.51 11.03 -0.47
CA VAL A 125 9.42 10.06 -0.68
C VAL A 125 8.14 10.76 -1.14
N ALA A 126 7.76 11.87 -0.51
CA ALA A 126 6.56 12.62 -0.88
C ALA A 126 6.68 13.23 -2.29
N ARG A 127 7.83 13.84 -2.63
CA ARG A 127 8.08 14.42 -3.96
C ARG A 127 8.04 13.35 -5.04
N LEU A 128 8.73 12.23 -4.83
CA LEU A 128 8.73 11.11 -5.76
C LEU A 128 7.33 10.52 -5.93
N THR A 129 6.55 10.41 -4.86
CA THR A 129 5.14 9.97 -4.94
C THR A 129 4.32 10.87 -5.87
N GLN A 130 4.44 12.20 -5.74
CA GLN A 130 3.75 13.13 -6.64
C GLN A 130 4.24 12.98 -8.09
N GLN A 131 5.54 12.76 -8.29
CA GLN A 131 6.13 12.57 -9.61
C GLN A 131 5.65 11.27 -10.26
N CYS A 132 5.61 10.17 -9.52
CA CYS A 132 5.00 8.91 -9.97
C CYS A 132 3.58 9.12 -10.49
N MET A 133 2.75 9.87 -9.77
CA MET A 133 1.38 10.16 -10.22
C MET A 133 1.35 10.94 -11.54
N ARG A 134 2.23 11.93 -11.73
CA ARG A 134 2.33 12.68 -12.99
C ARG A 134 2.81 11.80 -14.14
N VAL A 135 3.85 11.01 -13.89
CA VAL A 135 4.44 10.10 -14.89
C VAL A 135 3.43 9.03 -15.31
N VAL A 136 2.78 8.37 -14.36
CA VAL A 136 1.79 7.33 -14.67
C VAL A 136 0.56 7.92 -15.38
N ARG A 137 0.15 9.16 -15.06
CA ARG A 137 -0.87 9.86 -15.85
C ARG A 137 -0.46 10.05 -17.31
N ALA A 138 0.76 10.51 -17.54
CA ALA A 138 1.29 10.69 -18.89
C ALA A 138 1.52 9.36 -19.63
N ALA A 139 1.71 8.26 -18.90
CA ALA A 139 1.98 6.94 -19.45
C ALA A 139 0.72 6.17 -19.85
N SER A 140 -0.34 6.21 -19.03
CA SER A 140 -1.48 5.31 -19.15
C SER A 140 -2.85 5.89 -18.77
N ALA A 141 -2.92 7.18 -18.45
CA ALA A 141 -4.16 7.92 -18.18
C ALA A 141 -5.14 7.18 -17.23
N PRO A 142 -4.73 6.81 -15.99
CA PRO A 142 -5.66 6.27 -15.00
C PRO A 142 -6.66 7.34 -14.52
N ASP A 143 -7.84 6.86 -14.13
CA ASP A 143 -8.92 7.71 -13.58
C ASP A 143 -8.64 8.14 -12.14
N GLY A 144 -7.79 7.40 -11.42
CA GLY A 144 -7.46 7.69 -10.03
C GLY A 144 -6.24 6.93 -9.50
N PHE A 145 -5.93 7.13 -8.22
CA PHE A 145 -4.82 6.48 -7.55
C PHE A 145 -5.20 6.07 -6.13
N ASN A 146 -4.66 4.93 -5.68
CA ASN A 146 -4.52 4.65 -4.26
C ASN A 146 -3.06 4.85 -3.86
N LEU A 147 -2.85 5.60 -2.77
CA LEU A 147 -1.57 5.79 -2.13
C LEU A 147 -1.66 5.16 -0.74
N GLY A 148 -0.67 4.37 -0.33
CA GLY A 148 -0.66 3.80 1.00
C GLY A 148 0.70 3.23 1.44
N LEU A 149 0.84 3.12 2.76
CA LEU A 149 1.92 2.45 3.45
C LEU A 149 1.31 1.42 4.37
N ASN A 150 1.86 0.21 4.37
CA ASN A 150 1.56 -0.78 5.40
C ASN A 150 2.69 -0.71 6.43
N GLN A 151 2.38 -0.36 7.68
CA GLN A 151 3.36 -0.20 8.75
C GLN A 151 3.34 -1.39 9.71
N GLY A 152 4.43 -2.17 9.68
CA GLY A 152 4.55 -3.43 10.43
C GLY A 152 3.90 -4.65 9.76
N ALA A 153 4.30 -5.85 10.20
CA ALA A 153 3.84 -7.10 9.61
C ALA A 153 2.32 -7.31 9.73
N ILE A 154 1.72 -6.86 10.83
CA ILE A 154 0.28 -6.99 11.11
C ILE A 154 -0.56 -6.11 10.17
N ALA A 155 -0.05 -4.94 9.78
CA ALA A 155 -0.71 -4.08 8.80
C ALA A 155 -0.62 -4.64 7.36
N GLY A 156 0.03 -5.79 7.16
CA GLY A 156 0.12 -6.45 5.87
C GLY A 156 1.33 -6.04 5.03
N ALA A 157 2.35 -5.43 5.62
CA ALA A 157 3.62 -5.16 4.94
C ALA A 157 4.28 -6.49 4.53
N GLY A 158 4.48 -6.70 3.23
CA GLY A 158 5.15 -7.90 2.71
C GLY A 158 6.63 -7.98 3.14
N ILE A 159 7.28 -6.82 3.21
CA ILE A 159 8.66 -6.62 3.69
C ILE A 159 8.61 -5.56 4.79
N ALA A 160 8.28 -5.98 6.01
CA ALA A 160 8.00 -5.05 7.12
C ALA A 160 9.23 -4.27 7.61
N ALA A 161 10.44 -4.76 7.36
CA ALA A 161 11.69 -4.14 7.82
C ALA A 161 12.13 -2.93 6.97
N HIS A 162 11.50 -2.68 5.83
CA HIS A 162 11.88 -1.58 4.93
C HIS A 162 10.64 -0.91 4.36
N LEU A 163 10.48 0.36 4.68
CA LEU A 163 9.39 1.22 4.27
C LEU A 163 9.29 1.32 2.73
N HIS A 164 8.08 1.19 2.21
CA HIS A 164 7.81 1.37 0.78
C HIS A 164 6.40 1.95 0.59
N GLN A 165 6.33 3.12 -0.02
CA GLN A 165 5.07 3.80 -0.32
C GLN A 165 4.52 3.27 -1.64
N HIS A 166 3.30 2.73 -1.60
CA HIS A 166 2.59 2.27 -2.78
C HIS A 166 2.00 3.44 -3.56
N VAL A 167 2.14 3.40 -4.89
CA VAL A 167 1.43 4.26 -5.85
C VAL A 167 0.72 3.37 -6.85
N VAL A 168 -0.59 3.23 -6.69
CA VAL A 168 -1.40 2.26 -7.44
C VAL A 168 -2.38 2.99 -8.35
N PRO A 169 -2.19 2.98 -9.68
CA PRO A 169 -3.15 3.58 -10.61
C PRO A 169 -4.43 2.75 -10.67
N ARG A 170 -5.57 3.42 -10.83
CA ARG A 170 -6.92 2.83 -10.84
C ARG A 170 -7.69 3.30 -12.06
N TRP A 171 -8.52 2.40 -12.60
CA TRP A 171 -9.45 2.70 -13.69
C TRP A 171 -10.87 2.35 -13.28
N SER A 172 -11.83 3.06 -13.84
CA SER A 172 -13.24 2.73 -13.70
C SER A 172 -13.49 1.30 -14.21
N GLY A 173 -14.04 0.44 -13.34
CA GLY A 173 -14.33 -0.97 -13.67
C GLY A 173 -13.12 -1.92 -13.66
N ASP A 174 -11.97 -1.51 -13.13
CA ASP A 174 -10.78 -2.39 -13.03
C ASP A 174 -10.95 -3.60 -12.07
N ALA A 175 -11.99 -3.55 -11.23
CA ALA A 175 -12.51 -4.69 -10.48
C ALA A 175 -13.79 -5.18 -11.15
N ASN A 176 -13.71 -6.30 -11.86
CA ASN A 176 -14.84 -6.94 -12.55
C ASN A 176 -15.05 -8.37 -12.06
N PHE A 177 -15.84 -9.18 -12.78
CA PHE A 177 -16.15 -10.55 -12.37
C PHE A 177 -14.91 -11.44 -12.20
N LEU A 178 -13.82 -11.20 -12.94
CA LEU A 178 -12.61 -12.01 -12.87
C LEU A 178 -11.96 -11.96 -11.48
N PRO A 179 -11.61 -10.79 -10.92
CA PRO A 179 -11.02 -10.73 -9.58
C PRO A 179 -12.04 -11.02 -8.47
N VAL A 180 -13.32 -10.70 -8.66
CA VAL A 180 -14.35 -10.82 -7.61
C VAL A 180 -14.88 -12.26 -7.49
N VAL A 181 -15.20 -12.90 -8.62
CA VAL A 181 -15.82 -14.24 -8.65
C VAL A 181 -14.77 -15.29 -9.04
N GLY A 182 -14.02 -15.02 -10.10
CA GLY A 182 -13.03 -15.96 -10.64
C GLY A 182 -11.72 -16.02 -9.86
N GLN A 183 -11.56 -15.19 -8.82
CA GLN A 183 -10.31 -15.03 -8.05
C GLN A 183 -9.08 -14.94 -8.96
N THR A 184 -9.22 -14.28 -10.11
CA THR A 184 -8.20 -14.21 -11.15
C THR A 184 -8.09 -12.76 -11.60
N LYS A 185 -6.87 -12.23 -11.68
CA LYS A 185 -6.66 -10.88 -12.20
C LYS A 185 -5.98 -10.92 -13.54
N ALA A 186 -6.63 -10.36 -14.56
CA ALA A 186 -6.00 -10.11 -15.84
C ALA A 186 -5.10 -8.87 -15.71
N LEU A 187 -3.80 -9.04 -15.94
CA LEU A 187 -2.85 -7.94 -16.12
C LEU A 187 -2.59 -7.83 -17.64
N PRO A 188 -3.11 -6.80 -18.32
CA PRO A 188 -3.05 -6.70 -19.78
C PRO A 188 -1.66 -6.36 -20.32
N GLN A 189 -0.70 -6.03 -19.45
CA GLN A 189 0.64 -5.58 -19.81
C GLN A 189 1.69 -6.31 -18.98
N LEU A 190 2.76 -6.75 -19.64
CA LEU A 190 3.91 -7.38 -18.98
C LEU A 190 4.71 -6.35 -18.17
N LEU A 191 5.45 -6.80 -17.16
CA LEU A 191 6.29 -5.92 -16.33
C LEU A 191 7.34 -5.19 -17.15
N ASP A 192 8.02 -5.88 -18.08
CA ASP A 192 9.05 -5.25 -18.94
C ASP A 192 8.45 -4.16 -19.84
N GLN A 193 7.29 -4.41 -20.42
CA GLN A 193 6.57 -3.41 -21.22
C GLN A 193 6.10 -2.23 -20.36
N THR A 194 5.64 -2.52 -19.13
CA THR A 194 5.23 -1.48 -18.18
C THR A 194 6.43 -0.62 -17.78
N TRP A 195 7.57 -1.26 -17.51
CA TRP A 195 8.82 -0.59 -17.19
C TRP A 195 9.21 0.38 -18.30
N GLN A 196 9.23 -0.10 -19.55
CA GLN A 196 9.57 0.73 -20.71
C GLN A 196 8.65 1.96 -20.81
N VAL A 197 7.33 1.75 -20.77
CA VAL A 197 6.34 2.81 -20.90
C VAL A 197 6.43 3.85 -19.78
N VAL A 198 6.67 3.42 -18.54
CA VAL A 198 6.81 4.32 -17.37
C VAL A 198 8.13 5.08 -17.43
N THR A 199 9.25 4.42 -17.73
CA THR A 199 10.57 5.05 -17.83
C THR A 199 10.60 6.07 -18.97
N ASP A 200 10.01 5.76 -20.13
CA ASP A 200 9.89 6.71 -21.25
C ASP A 200 9.04 7.92 -20.88
N ALA A 201 7.96 7.73 -20.11
CA ALA A 201 7.14 8.82 -19.62
C ALA A 201 7.87 9.68 -18.59
N TRP A 202 8.76 9.08 -17.80
CA TRP A 202 9.60 9.80 -16.84
C TRP A 202 10.50 10.81 -17.53
N ALA A 203 11.12 10.42 -18.64
CA ALA A 203 11.96 11.31 -19.45
C ALA A 203 11.19 12.50 -20.04
N ARG A 204 9.93 12.29 -20.45
CA ARG A 204 9.07 13.36 -20.97
C ARG A 204 8.67 14.35 -19.87
N VAL A 205 8.16 13.85 -18.75
CA VAL A 205 7.69 14.70 -17.64
C VAL A 205 8.84 15.49 -17.00
N ALA A 206 10.06 14.94 -16.97
CA ALA A 206 11.24 15.65 -16.47
C ALA A 206 11.73 16.77 -17.41
N GLY A 207 11.44 16.68 -18.71
CA GLY A 207 11.78 17.72 -19.69
C GLY A 207 10.83 18.93 -19.67
N ASP A 208 9.65 18.79 -19.06
CA ASP A 208 8.60 19.79 -18.99
C ASP A 208 8.60 20.62 -17.68
N ALA A 209 9.55 20.35 -16.76
CA ALA A 209 9.67 20.97 -15.44
C ALA A 209 10.88 21.91 -15.37
#